data_AF-A0A8H3GRH2-F1
#
_entry.id   AF-A0A8H3GRH2-F1
#
_cell.length_a   1.000
_cell.length_b   1.000
_cell.length_c   1.000
_cell.angle_alpha   90.00
_cell.angle_beta   90.00
_cell.angle_gamma   90.00
#
_symmetry.space_group_name_H-M   'P 1'
#
loop_
_entity.id
_entity.type
_entity.pdbx_description
1 polymer ?
#
loop_
_entity_poly.entity_id
_entity_poly.type
_entity_poly.pdbx_seq_one_letter_code
_entity_poly.pdbx_strand_id
1 'polypeptide(L)'
;MLTPFTLAVLLASIIVAPVEAVPYLRNVGLITVPLTRMHKIRDDIHPQVLLQQHANSAHRRLARMTGKREPTSEEMSAAIQKRMVVVGDGVEALRNKQQQRRKYNVGKVDSELTRIRLAANGNGRVAVAGVILEAGVALTTITTTVTPANQAAASTSVSATTTIVVTETVTAGAPPAAASPPAEAVTSAATSSSTAAAPIATGGNGNGTATAGSNKDGFSKANLGAAINGGVTNSTKPTTANSVALDNEANDIGYLATLQLGTPPRDFRLLMDSGSADMWVGGETCQSQAGGGCGNHAFLGAKSSTSFKSAGRIFQVTYGTGQVAGDVITDDVVIAGLKLPAHTFGAATVESVEFSSNDTPFDGLVGLAKSTLSNQKVDTPPESLAKAGLIQSAITSYKIPRLADGKNDGEITFGGIDETKIDAATTTTMANVNPNGFWEVPFTAAVGGKDIGLTGRTAILDTGTSLIIAPPADAQALHAQIPGAKSDGQGGFTIPCTTDAQVAFTMGGQSFAIDPRDLLFVPVNQNNLQGDCVSGIMSGQIGGPQEWLVGDVFLKNVYFSHDVTKNAITLAKLK
;
A
#
# COMPACT_ATOMS: atom_id res chain seq x y z
N MET A 1 -70.12 38.45 1.25
CA MET A 1 -69.51 39.49 2.10
C MET A 1 -68.06 39.08 2.38
N LEU A 2 -67.14 39.93 1.94
CA LEU A 2 -65.81 40.29 2.45
C LEU A 2 -64.89 39.23 3.13
N THR A 3 -63.67 39.20 2.58
CA THR A 3 -62.37 38.56 2.86
C THR A 3 -61.73 38.84 4.26
N PRO A 4 -60.43 38.56 4.52
CA PRO A 4 -59.63 37.31 4.63
C PRO A 4 -58.79 37.26 5.95
N PHE A 5 -58.02 36.21 6.27
CA PHE A 5 -56.75 36.23 7.08
C PHE A 5 -56.25 34.76 7.22
N THR A 6 -55.48 34.21 6.28
CA THR A 6 -54.00 34.10 6.27
C THR A 6 -53.32 33.49 7.50
N LEU A 7 -52.68 32.34 7.26
CA LEU A 7 -51.28 32.05 7.62
C LEU A 7 -50.95 31.92 9.13
N ALA A 8 -51.11 30.71 9.68
CA ALA A 8 -50.59 30.34 10.99
C ALA A 8 -49.88 28.97 11.00
N VAL A 9 -49.21 28.62 9.89
CA VAL A 9 -48.27 27.47 9.86
C VAL A 9 -47.06 27.83 8.98
N LEU A 10 -46.28 28.84 9.38
CA LEU A 10 -44.84 28.94 9.11
C LEU A 10 -44.23 30.13 9.88
N LEU A 11 -43.08 29.90 10.51
CA LEU A 11 -42.17 30.85 11.18
C LEU A 11 -42.52 31.33 12.61
N ALA A 12 -42.15 30.50 13.59
CA ALA A 12 -41.32 30.93 14.72
C ALA A 12 -40.28 29.81 14.94
N SER A 13 -39.12 29.89 14.28
CA SER A 13 -37.90 30.46 14.86
C SER A 13 -37.34 29.61 16.00
N ILE A 14 -36.49 28.65 15.61
CA ILE A 14 -35.10 28.53 16.07
C ILE A 14 -34.92 28.84 17.57
N ILE A 15 -35.05 27.80 18.40
CA ILE A 15 -34.34 27.74 19.67
C ILE A 15 -33.22 26.72 19.49
N VAL A 16 -32.04 27.24 19.18
CA VAL A 16 -30.77 26.55 19.31
C VAL A 16 -30.60 26.22 20.79
N ALA A 17 -30.75 24.96 21.16
CA ALA A 17 -30.19 24.50 22.42
C ALA A 17 -28.65 24.50 22.25
N PRO A 18 -27.88 25.13 23.15
CA PRO A 18 -26.44 24.97 23.14
C PRO A 18 -26.14 23.51 23.49
N VAL A 19 -25.63 22.75 22.51
CA VAL A 19 -24.99 21.46 22.79
C VAL A 19 -23.70 21.79 23.52
N GLU A 20 -23.72 21.71 24.85
CA GLU A 20 -22.51 21.70 25.65
C GLU A 20 -21.65 20.51 25.21
N ALA A 21 -20.53 20.80 24.55
CA ALA A 21 -19.48 19.83 24.35
C ALA A 21 -18.92 19.45 25.72
N VAL A 22 -19.34 18.30 26.22
CA VAL A 22 -18.79 17.70 27.43
C VAL A 22 -17.29 17.44 27.19
N PRO A 23 -16.38 17.92 28.06
CA PRO A 23 -14.96 17.67 27.90
C PRO A 23 -14.69 16.18 28.06
N TYR A 24 -14.16 15.57 27.01
CA TYR A 24 -13.63 14.20 27.04
C TYR A 24 -12.49 14.12 28.04
N LEU A 25 -12.71 13.41 29.15
CA LEU A 25 -11.67 13.08 30.11
C LEU A 25 -10.62 12.20 29.42
N ARG A 26 -9.41 12.73 29.26
CA ARG A 26 -8.23 11.96 28.86
C ARG A 26 -7.97 10.88 29.91
N ASN A 27 -8.26 9.63 29.56
CA ASN A 27 -7.67 8.50 30.26
C ASN A 27 -6.21 8.41 29.85
N VAL A 28 -5.32 8.62 30.81
CA VAL A 28 -3.87 8.48 30.65
C VAL A 28 -3.55 6.99 30.76
N GLY A 29 -3.24 6.35 29.63
CA GLY A 29 -2.77 4.96 29.65
C GLY A 29 -3.15 4.08 28.45
N LEU A 30 -3.11 4.59 27.21
CA LEU A 30 -2.95 3.75 26.02
C LEU A 30 -2.54 4.65 24.85
N ILE A 31 -1.27 4.51 24.41
CA ILE A 31 -0.84 5.06 23.12
C ILE A 31 -1.49 4.17 22.07
N THR A 32 -2.65 4.59 21.59
CA THR A 32 -3.23 4.02 20.37
C THR A 32 -2.36 4.51 19.22
N VAL A 33 -1.54 3.61 18.67
CA VAL A 33 -0.85 3.89 17.41
C VAL A 33 -1.86 3.57 16.31
N PRO A 34 -2.46 4.56 15.61
CA PRO A 34 -3.22 4.26 14.41
C PRO A 34 -2.24 3.61 13.43
N LEU A 35 -2.51 2.34 13.10
CA LEU A 35 -1.67 1.59 12.15
C LEU A 35 -2.01 2.06 10.75
N THR A 36 -1.40 3.15 10.29
CA THR A 36 -1.45 3.52 8.88
C THR A 36 -0.78 2.43 8.04
N ARG A 37 -1.48 1.90 7.04
CA ARG A 37 -0.88 1.04 6.01
C ARG A 37 0.21 1.82 5.30
N MET A 38 1.44 1.34 5.43
CA MET A 38 2.56 1.92 4.71
C MET A 38 2.81 1.12 3.44
N HIS A 39 2.51 1.73 2.29
CA HIS A 39 2.81 1.15 0.98
C HIS A 39 4.31 1.27 0.61
N LYS A 40 5.09 1.99 1.43
CA LYS A 40 6.52 2.21 1.25
C LYS A 40 7.28 1.53 2.39
N ILE A 41 8.29 0.73 2.07
CA ILE A 41 9.28 0.31 3.06
C ILE A 41 9.99 1.57 3.54
N ARG A 42 9.88 1.86 4.82
CA ARG A 42 10.64 2.93 5.45
C ARG A 42 11.77 2.33 6.28
N ASP A 43 12.89 3.05 6.36
CA ASP A 43 14.06 2.64 7.15
C ASP A 43 13.75 2.44 8.65
N ASP A 44 12.61 2.95 9.14
CA ASP A 44 12.14 2.81 10.51
C ASP A 44 11.20 1.62 10.76
N ILE A 45 10.76 0.91 9.72
CA ILE A 45 9.92 -0.30 9.87
C ILE A 45 10.64 -1.54 9.34
N HIS A 46 10.81 -2.52 10.22
CA HIS A 46 11.45 -3.77 9.87
C HIS A 46 10.60 -4.58 8.86
N PRO A 47 11.21 -5.26 7.86
CA PRO A 47 10.51 -6.05 6.85
C PRO A 47 9.49 -7.07 7.38
N GLN A 48 9.78 -7.74 8.51
CA GLN A 48 8.84 -8.67 9.15
C GLN A 48 7.59 -7.98 9.71
N VAL A 49 7.72 -6.73 10.16
CA VAL A 49 6.58 -5.93 10.63
C VAL A 49 5.71 -5.53 9.44
N LEU A 50 6.32 -5.14 8.31
CA LEU A 50 5.60 -4.85 7.07
C LEU A 50 4.83 -6.09 6.59
N LEU A 51 5.45 -7.27 6.56
CA LEU A 51 4.76 -8.52 6.25
C LEU A 51 3.55 -8.73 7.16
N GLN A 52 3.70 -8.53 8.47
CA GLN A 52 2.60 -8.70 9.42
C GLN A 52 1.45 -7.70 9.19
N GLN A 53 1.72 -6.50 8.67
CA GLN A 53 0.65 -5.55 8.29
C GLN A 53 -0.15 -6.06 7.07
N HIS A 54 0.53 -6.58 6.05
CA HIS A 54 -0.13 -7.24 4.92
C HIS A 54 -0.91 -8.48 5.36
N ALA A 55 -0.34 -9.27 6.27
CA ALA A 55 -0.98 -10.41 6.90
C ALA A 55 -2.27 -10.01 7.62
N ASN A 56 -2.19 -9.03 8.51
CA ASN A 56 -3.34 -8.54 9.27
C ASN A 56 -4.42 -8.05 8.34
N SER A 57 -4.03 -7.34 7.28
CA SER A 57 -4.95 -6.89 6.24
C SER A 57 -5.67 -8.08 5.62
N ALA A 58 -4.94 -9.07 5.12
CA ALA A 58 -5.54 -10.24 4.51
C ALA A 58 -6.39 -11.10 5.48
N HIS A 59 -6.00 -11.23 6.75
CA HIS A 59 -6.82 -11.90 7.77
C HIS A 59 -8.13 -11.15 8.06
N ARG A 60 -8.08 -9.81 8.22
CA ARG A 60 -9.30 -9.00 8.39
C ARG A 60 -10.21 -9.10 7.19
N ARG A 61 -9.61 -8.97 6.00
CA ARG A 61 -10.29 -9.11 4.73
C ARG A 61 -11.06 -10.41 4.76
N LEU A 62 -10.39 -11.52 5.04
CA LEU A 62 -11.05 -12.79 4.97
C LEU A 62 -12.04 -13.09 6.11
N ALA A 63 -11.77 -12.64 7.33
CA ALA A 63 -12.74 -12.78 8.40
C ALA A 63 -14.09 -12.11 8.03
N ARG A 64 -14.02 -10.91 7.45
CA ARG A 64 -15.20 -10.23 6.88
C ARG A 64 -15.82 -11.00 5.72
N MET A 65 -14.97 -11.51 4.82
CA MET A 65 -15.38 -12.31 3.66
C MET A 65 -16.16 -13.59 4.06
N THR A 66 -15.74 -14.28 5.12
CA THR A 66 -16.30 -15.57 5.55
C THR A 66 -17.39 -15.46 6.61
N GLY A 67 -17.77 -14.24 7.01
CA GLY A 67 -18.66 -14.01 8.14
C GLY A 67 -18.10 -14.49 9.48
N LYS A 68 -16.78 -14.73 9.55
CA LYS A 68 -16.08 -15.09 10.79
C LYS A 68 -15.78 -13.84 11.60
N ARG A 69 -15.52 -14.05 12.90
CA ARG A 69 -15.10 -12.95 13.78
C ARG A 69 -13.80 -12.36 13.26
N GLU A 70 -13.81 -11.07 13.01
CA GLU A 70 -12.59 -10.34 12.66
C GLU A 70 -11.58 -10.32 13.79
N PRO A 71 -10.27 -10.33 13.45
CA PRO A 71 -9.23 -9.96 14.39
C PRO A 71 -9.51 -8.56 14.94
N THR A 72 -9.50 -8.42 16.27
CA THR A 72 -9.64 -7.11 16.93
C THR A 72 -8.40 -6.26 16.69
N SER A 73 -8.53 -4.94 16.83
CA SER A 73 -7.36 -4.04 16.77
C SER A 73 -6.30 -4.45 17.80
N GLU A 74 -6.70 -4.91 18.98
CA GLU A 74 -5.79 -5.43 20.01
C GLU A 74 -5.08 -6.71 19.55
N GLU A 75 -5.77 -7.66 18.95
CA GLU A 75 -5.17 -8.90 18.43
C GLU A 75 -4.16 -8.62 17.31
N MET A 76 -4.49 -7.69 16.41
CA MET A 76 -3.60 -7.28 15.32
C MET A 76 -2.40 -6.48 15.81
N SER A 77 -2.60 -5.55 16.75
CA SER A 77 -1.52 -4.82 17.42
C SER A 77 -0.64 -5.78 18.21
N ALA A 78 -1.22 -6.77 18.89
CA ALA A 78 -0.48 -7.81 19.58
C ALA A 78 0.34 -8.65 18.60
N ALA A 79 -0.21 -9.04 17.44
CA ALA A 79 0.54 -9.76 16.40
C ALA A 79 1.73 -8.94 15.88
N ILE A 80 1.54 -7.64 15.65
CA ILE A 80 2.63 -6.72 15.26
C ILE A 80 3.67 -6.58 16.38
N GLN A 81 3.25 -6.38 17.64
CA GLN A 81 4.16 -6.29 18.78
C GLN A 81 4.95 -7.58 18.98
N LYS A 82 4.30 -8.73 18.85
CA LYS A 82 4.94 -10.05 18.90
C LYS A 82 6.03 -10.17 17.84
N ARG A 83 5.77 -9.64 16.64
CA ARG A 83 6.77 -9.52 15.56
C ARG A 83 7.91 -8.58 15.91
N MET A 84 7.62 -7.41 16.48
CA MET A 84 8.63 -6.44 16.92
C MET A 84 9.56 -7.01 17.98
N VAL A 85 9.06 -7.82 18.91
CA VAL A 85 9.86 -8.48 19.95
C VAL A 85 10.83 -9.49 19.35
N VAL A 86 10.40 -10.30 18.38
CA VAL A 86 11.28 -11.26 17.67
C VAL A 86 12.33 -10.54 16.82
N VAL A 87 11.95 -9.42 16.22
CA VAL A 87 12.87 -8.54 15.49
C VAL A 87 13.82 -7.82 16.45
N GLY A 88 13.50 -7.72 17.75
CA GLY A 88 14.22 -7.00 18.80
C GLY A 88 15.70 -7.35 18.92
N ASP A 89 16.06 -8.61 18.68
CA ASP A 89 17.46 -9.06 18.62
C ASP A 89 18.24 -8.40 17.44
N GLY A 90 17.53 -7.93 16.41
CA GLY A 90 18.03 -7.12 15.31
C GLY A 90 17.77 -5.60 15.45
N VAL A 91 16.80 -5.16 16.25
CA VAL A 91 16.55 -3.74 16.54
C VAL A 91 17.74 -3.14 17.31
N GLU A 92 18.39 -3.91 18.17
CA GLU A 92 19.61 -3.47 18.86
C GLU A 92 20.76 -3.20 17.88
N ALA A 93 20.87 -4.00 16.82
CA ALA A 93 21.82 -3.79 15.72
C ALA A 93 21.49 -2.55 14.87
N LEU A 94 20.20 -2.25 14.67
CA LEU A 94 19.74 -1.01 14.00
C LEU A 94 19.95 0.23 14.88
N ARG A 95 19.75 0.11 16.20
CA ARG A 95 20.05 1.17 17.18
C ARG A 95 21.54 1.50 17.19
N ASN A 96 22.39 0.48 17.12
CA ASN A 96 23.84 0.64 16.99
C ASN A 96 24.24 1.26 15.64
N LYS A 97 23.57 0.91 14.53
CA LYS A 97 23.79 1.56 13.22
C LYS A 97 23.29 3.01 13.16
N GLN A 98 22.17 3.34 13.79
CA GLN A 98 21.68 4.72 13.90
C GLN A 98 22.58 5.57 14.83
N GLN A 99 23.12 4.99 15.90
CA GLN A 99 24.15 5.66 16.72
C GLN A 99 25.47 5.85 15.96
N GLN A 100 25.89 4.89 15.13
CA GLN A 100 27.05 5.04 14.25
C GLN A 100 26.82 6.08 13.13
N ARG A 101 25.63 6.13 12.53
CA ARG A 101 25.25 7.17 11.56
C ARG A 101 25.18 8.56 12.20
N ARG A 102 24.72 8.67 13.46
CA ARG A 102 24.77 9.93 14.23
C ARG A 102 26.20 10.40 14.48
N LYS A 103 27.16 9.49 14.71
CA LYS A 103 28.59 9.84 14.80
C LYS A 103 29.19 10.33 13.47
N TYR A 104 28.70 9.83 12.33
CA TYR A 104 29.20 10.24 11.01
C TYR A 104 28.51 11.48 10.40
N ASN A 105 27.35 11.89 10.93
CA ASN A 105 26.62 13.09 10.50
C ASN A 105 26.95 14.37 11.29
N VAL A 106 27.95 14.37 12.18
CA VAL A 106 28.43 15.58 12.88
C VAL A 106 29.28 16.49 11.96
N GLY A 107 29.15 16.37 10.64
CA GLY A 107 29.97 17.09 9.66
C GLY A 107 29.22 18.00 8.68
N LYS A 108 27.89 18.11 8.74
CA LYS A 108 27.12 19.02 7.88
C LYS A 108 25.93 19.62 8.65
N VAL A 109 26.09 20.87 9.08
CA VAL A 109 24.98 21.70 9.55
C VAL A 109 24.56 22.61 8.39
N ASP A 110 23.32 22.46 7.95
CA ASP A 110 22.64 23.30 6.97
C ASP A 110 22.07 24.55 7.67
N SER A 111 22.11 25.70 7.00
CA SER A 111 22.08 27.04 7.60
C SER A 111 20.68 27.65 7.83
N GLU A 112 19.65 26.87 8.18
CA GLU A 112 18.26 27.35 8.11
C GLU A 112 17.32 27.09 9.32
N LEU A 113 17.82 27.12 10.57
CA LEU A 113 16.93 27.00 11.74
C LEU A 113 17.35 27.88 12.93
N THR A 114 17.10 29.20 12.85
CA THR A 114 16.97 30.03 14.05
C THR A 114 15.91 31.13 13.86
N ARG A 115 14.65 30.87 14.25
CA ARG A 115 13.67 31.92 14.58
C ARG A 115 13.33 31.85 16.06
N ILE A 116 13.84 32.79 16.84
CA ILE A 116 13.47 33.00 18.26
C ILE A 116 12.16 33.79 18.30
N ARG A 117 11.14 33.29 19.02
CA ARG A 117 9.92 34.06 19.35
C ARG A 117 10.07 34.69 20.73
N LEU A 118 10.00 36.02 20.81
CA LEU A 118 9.89 36.80 22.04
C LEU A 118 8.39 37.05 22.33
N ALA A 119 7.92 36.69 23.51
CA ALA A 119 6.59 37.08 24.01
C ALA A 119 6.76 38.03 25.20
N ALA A 120 6.14 39.21 25.12
CA ALA A 120 6.14 40.21 26.18
C ALA A 120 4.91 40.02 27.07
N ASN A 121 5.12 39.73 28.37
CA ASN A 121 4.08 39.89 29.38
C ASN A 121 4.28 41.22 30.12
N GLY A 122 3.19 41.94 30.34
CA GLY A 122 3.11 43.36 30.72
C GLY A 122 3.68 43.79 32.08
N ASN A 123 4.72 43.14 32.61
CA ASN A 123 5.44 43.54 33.83
C ASN A 123 6.97 43.63 33.63
N GLY A 124 7.43 43.98 32.42
CA GLY A 124 8.82 44.43 32.19
C GLY A 124 9.94 43.42 32.48
N ARG A 125 9.67 42.10 32.48
CA ARG A 125 10.69 41.04 32.63
C ARG A 125 10.62 40.09 31.43
N VAL A 126 11.74 39.90 30.73
CA VAL A 126 11.90 38.95 29.62
C VAL A 126 12.52 37.66 30.18
N ALA A 127 11.86 36.52 29.98
CA ALA A 127 12.41 35.20 30.30
C ALA A 127 12.79 34.48 29.00
N VAL A 128 14.02 33.97 28.92
CA VAL A 128 14.48 33.10 27.83
C VAL A 128 14.35 31.65 28.29
N ALA A 129 13.56 30.85 27.58
CA ALA A 129 13.39 29.43 27.87
C ALA A 129 14.10 28.58 26.81
N GLY A 130 15.03 27.73 27.25
CA GLY A 130 15.53 26.55 26.52
C GLY A 130 16.89 26.70 25.84
N VAL A 131 17.96 26.29 26.54
CA VAL A 131 19.21 25.81 25.92
C VAL A 131 19.54 24.46 26.54
N ILE A 132 19.77 23.43 25.72
CA ILE A 132 20.33 22.14 26.14
C ILE A 132 21.78 22.13 25.66
N LEU A 133 22.75 21.96 26.58
CA LEU A 133 24.18 21.81 26.28
C LEU A 133 24.60 20.33 26.43
N GLU A 134 25.53 19.87 25.59
CA GLU A 134 26.17 18.55 25.74
C GLU A 134 27.08 18.50 26.98
N ALA A 135 27.36 17.30 27.47
CA ALA A 135 28.15 17.06 28.68
C ALA A 135 29.59 17.64 28.55
N GLY A 136 29.93 18.59 29.42
CA GLY A 136 31.30 19.10 29.60
C GLY A 136 31.49 20.62 29.63
N VAL A 137 30.46 21.43 29.36
CA VAL A 137 30.57 22.89 29.31
C VAL A 137 29.84 23.55 30.49
N ALA A 138 30.53 24.40 31.26
CA ALA A 138 29.94 25.22 32.33
C ALA A 138 29.88 26.70 31.89
N LEU A 139 28.72 27.34 32.05
CA LEU A 139 28.53 28.79 31.84
C LEU A 139 28.64 29.53 33.18
N THR A 140 29.44 30.60 33.24
CA THR A 140 29.71 31.27 34.53
C THR A 140 29.06 32.65 34.76
N THR A 141 28.68 33.46 33.75
CA THR A 141 27.94 34.73 34.02
C THR A 141 27.19 35.29 32.80
N ILE A 142 26.02 35.90 33.01
CA ILE A 142 25.32 36.76 32.02
C ILE A 142 25.22 38.18 32.60
N THR A 143 25.66 39.19 31.87
CA THR A 143 25.52 40.61 32.26
C THR A 143 24.67 41.35 31.23
N THR A 144 23.66 42.09 31.67
CA THR A 144 22.80 42.92 30.80
C THR A 144 22.99 44.40 31.15
N THR A 145 23.36 45.22 30.17
CA THR A 145 23.39 46.69 30.31
C THR A 145 22.27 47.32 29.46
N VAL A 146 21.53 48.25 30.04
CA VAL A 146 20.49 49.04 29.36
C VAL A 146 20.88 50.51 29.44
N THR A 147 21.06 51.16 28.28
CA THR A 147 21.28 52.61 28.17
C THR A 147 20.01 53.29 27.65
N PRO A 148 19.48 54.34 28.31
CA PRO A 148 18.32 55.07 27.82
C PRO A 148 18.70 56.07 26.71
N ALA A 149 17.90 56.13 25.64
CA ALA A 149 17.99 57.17 24.61
C ALA A 149 17.14 58.39 25.01
N ASN A 150 17.69 59.59 24.84
CA ASN A 150 17.03 60.86 25.12
C ASN A 150 15.81 61.10 24.21
N GLN A 151 14.75 61.65 24.80
CA GLN A 151 13.46 61.94 24.17
C GLN A 151 13.51 63.12 23.19
N ALA A 152 13.00 62.92 21.98
CA ALA A 152 12.17 63.90 21.27
C ALA A 152 11.47 63.25 20.06
N ALA A 153 10.13 63.37 20.05
CA ALA A 153 9.20 63.20 18.93
C ALA A 153 9.01 61.80 18.30
N ALA A 154 7.80 61.29 18.52
CA ALA A 154 6.98 60.39 17.68
C ALA A 154 7.64 59.20 16.95
N SER A 155 7.21 58.00 17.37
CA SER A 155 7.54 56.67 16.86
C SER A 155 8.98 56.21 17.12
N THR A 156 9.17 55.29 18.07
CA THR A 156 10.46 54.60 18.20
C THR A 156 10.31 53.26 18.93
N SER A 157 10.79 52.22 18.25
CA SER A 157 11.13 50.91 18.78
C SER A 157 12.30 51.02 19.77
N VAL A 158 12.26 50.24 20.86
CA VAL A 158 13.39 50.06 21.77
C VAL A 158 14.21 48.87 21.27
N SER A 159 15.47 49.10 20.87
CA SER A 159 16.43 48.02 20.58
C SER A 159 17.25 47.70 21.83
N ALA A 160 17.26 46.43 22.24
CA ALA A 160 18.17 45.89 23.25
C ALA A 160 19.16 44.93 22.59
N THR A 161 20.46 45.16 22.78
CA THR A 161 21.54 44.28 22.28
C THR A 161 22.05 43.44 23.43
N THR A 162 21.99 42.11 23.33
CA THR A 162 22.59 41.18 24.30
C THR A 162 23.84 40.57 23.69
N THR A 163 25.00 40.74 24.34
CA THR A 163 26.27 40.12 23.93
C THR A 163 26.55 38.92 24.84
N ILE A 164 26.74 37.74 24.26
CA ILE A 164 27.16 36.52 24.98
C ILE A 164 28.61 36.23 24.57
N VAL A 165 29.53 36.14 25.53
CA VAL A 165 30.93 35.76 25.30
C VAL A 165 31.16 34.36 25.89
N VAL A 166 31.70 33.44 25.10
CA VAL A 166 32.14 32.10 25.56
C VAL A 166 33.61 31.93 25.16
N THR A 167 34.46 31.56 26.12
CA THR A 167 35.90 31.26 25.91
C THR A 167 36.18 29.78 26.20
N GLU A 168 36.85 29.07 25.29
CA GLU A 168 37.36 27.70 25.51
C GLU A 168 38.80 27.71 26.05
N THR A 169 39.11 26.81 26.99
CA THR A 169 40.49 26.46 27.39
C THR A 169 40.80 25.02 26.97
N VAL A 170 41.82 24.84 26.13
CA VAL A 170 42.34 23.51 25.72
C VAL A 170 43.62 23.20 26.47
N THR A 171 43.73 22.01 27.07
CA THR A 171 44.99 21.47 27.63
C THR A 171 45.52 20.33 26.74
N ALA A 172 46.83 20.34 26.51
CA ALA A 172 47.54 19.53 25.51
C ALA A 172 48.11 18.22 26.07
N GLY A 173 48.21 17.19 25.21
CA GLY A 173 49.05 15.99 25.36
C GLY A 173 49.82 15.71 24.06
N ALA A 174 51.10 15.34 24.19
CA ALA A 174 52.20 15.45 23.21
C ALA A 174 52.28 14.35 22.11
N PRO A 175 53.12 14.51 21.04
CA PRO A 175 53.06 13.78 19.76
C PRO A 175 54.15 12.70 19.59
N PRO A 176 54.21 12.01 18.41
CA PRO A 176 55.48 12.01 17.69
C PRO A 176 55.42 12.14 16.15
N ALA A 177 56.44 12.87 15.67
CA ALA A 177 57.33 12.69 14.51
C ALA A 177 56.84 12.75 13.04
N ALA A 178 57.62 13.50 12.26
CA ALA A 178 57.43 13.95 10.88
C ALA A 178 58.30 13.20 9.86
N ALA A 179 57.90 13.22 8.57
CA ALA A 179 58.80 13.33 7.40
C ALA A 179 58.03 13.68 6.10
N SER A 180 58.70 14.45 5.24
CA SER A 180 58.26 15.32 4.13
C SER A 180 57.84 14.67 2.78
N PRO A 181 57.26 15.44 1.82
CA PRO A 181 56.85 15.03 0.45
C PRO A 181 57.93 15.37 -0.61
N PRO A 182 57.75 15.08 -1.93
CA PRO A 182 57.06 16.02 -2.85
C PRO A 182 56.27 15.33 -4.01
N ALA A 183 55.10 15.85 -4.41
CA ALA A 183 54.83 16.74 -5.56
C ALA A 183 54.74 16.05 -6.95
N GLU A 184 53.56 16.14 -7.59
CA GLU A 184 53.42 16.75 -8.91
C GLU A 184 51.93 17.01 -9.23
N ALA A 185 51.69 18.15 -9.85
CA ALA A 185 50.39 18.70 -10.20
C ALA A 185 50.03 18.31 -11.64
N VAL A 186 48.76 17.97 -11.90
CA VAL A 186 48.15 18.24 -13.22
C VAL A 186 46.69 18.61 -13.04
N THR A 187 46.36 19.74 -13.66
CA THR A 187 45.08 20.41 -13.79
C THR A 187 44.16 19.70 -14.79
N SER A 188 42.87 20.04 -14.67
CA SER A 188 41.93 20.36 -15.75
C SER A 188 40.65 19.53 -15.82
N ALA A 189 39.60 20.28 -16.10
CA ALA A 189 38.20 19.95 -16.05
C ALA A 189 37.77 18.99 -17.17
N ALA A 190 36.81 18.12 -16.86
CA ALA A 190 36.09 17.33 -17.84
C ALA A 190 34.62 17.74 -17.87
N THR A 191 34.26 18.46 -18.93
CA THR A 191 32.91 18.56 -19.48
C THR A 191 32.45 17.16 -19.91
N SER A 192 31.26 16.71 -19.50
CA SER A 192 30.71 15.42 -19.95
C SER A 192 29.52 15.64 -20.88
N SER A 193 29.72 15.23 -22.13
CA SER A 193 28.67 14.79 -23.04
C SER A 193 29.13 13.46 -23.65
N SER A 194 28.32 12.41 -23.49
CA SER A 194 27.98 11.48 -24.57
C SER A 194 27.16 10.30 -24.06
N THR A 195 26.12 10.06 -24.83
CA THR A 195 25.40 8.83 -25.13
C THR A 195 26.28 7.57 -25.21
N ALA A 196 25.78 6.45 -24.70
CA ALA A 196 26.00 5.13 -25.29
C ALA A 196 24.86 4.17 -24.94
N ALA A 197 24.19 3.67 -25.97
CA ALA A 197 23.18 2.62 -25.93
C ALA A 197 23.82 1.26 -25.63
N ALA A 198 23.12 0.41 -24.87
CA ALA A 198 23.49 -0.98 -24.64
C ALA A 198 22.79 -1.91 -25.68
N PRO A 199 23.43 -3.03 -26.07
CA PRO A 199 23.04 -3.79 -27.26
C PRO A 199 21.88 -4.75 -27.00
N ILE A 200 21.04 -4.89 -28.04
CA ILE A 200 19.97 -5.90 -28.15
C ILE A 200 20.61 -7.25 -28.47
N ALA A 201 20.46 -8.23 -27.57
CA ALA A 201 20.78 -9.62 -27.85
C ALA A 201 19.61 -10.28 -28.57
N THR A 202 19.86 -10.73 -29.79
CA THR A 202 18.98 -11.58 -30.60
C THR A 202 19.18 -13.06 -30.24
N GLY A 203 18.10 -13.83 -30.15
CA GLY A 203 18.20 -15.29 -30.05
C GLY A 203 16.87 -16.03 -29.91
N GLY A 204 16.50 -16.75 -30.97
CA GLY A 204 16.02 -18.14 -30.89
C GLY A 204 14.53 -18.40 -30.75
N ASN A 205 13.89 -18.81 -31.86
CA ASN A 205 12.61 -19.53 -31.86
C ASN A 205 12.73 -20.84 -31.07
N GLY A 206 12.00 -20.93 -29.97
CA GLY A 206 11.76 -22.14 -29.20
C GLY A 206 10.37 -22.05 -28.58
N ASN A 207 9.63 -23.16 -28.61
CA ASN A 207 8.25 -23.31 -28.16
C ASN A 207 7.99 -22.60 -26.81
N GLY A 208 7.18 -21.54 -26.84
CA GLY A 208 7.06 -20.55 -25.75
C GLY A 208 6.31 -21.09 -24.53
N THR A 209 7.06 -21.66 -23.60
CA THR A 209 6.74 -21.57 -22.17
C THR A 209 7.52 -20.40 -21.61
N ALA A 210 6.86 -19.44 -20.96
CA ALA A 210 7.54 -18.37 -20.22
C ALA A 210 8.63 -18.99 -19.31
N THR A 211 9.90 -18.77 -19.66
CA THR A 211 11.03 -19.26 -18.86
C THR A 211 10.95 -18.62 -17.48
N ALA A 212 10.90 -19.45 -16.43
CA ALA A 212 10.97 -18.97 -15.07
C ALA A 212 12.22 -18.09 -14.90
N GLY A 213 12.04 -16.93 -14.28
CA GLY A 213 13.14 -16.06 -13.92
C GLY A 213 14.05 -16.68 -12.88
N SER A 214 15.19 -16.04 -12.65
CA SER A 214 16.24 -16.55 -11.78
C SER A 214 16.58 -15.51 -10.70
N ASN A 215 16.71 -15.99 -9.46
CA ASN A 215 17.18 -15.21 -8.31
C ASN A 215 18.70 -15.29 -8.09
N LYS A 216 19.48 -15.85 -9.03
CA LYS A 216 20.92 -16.05 -8.84
C LYS A 216 21.69 -14.81 -8.35
N ASP A 217 21.24 -13.61 -8.73
CA ASP A 217 21.85 -12.32 -8.38
C ASP A 217 21.24 -11.68 -7.11
N GLY A 218 20.33 -12.39 -6.43
CA GLY A 218 19.58 -11.94 -5.27
C GLY A 218 18.26 -11.23 -5.61
N PHE A 219 17.71 -10.53 -4.61
CA PHE A 219 16.46 -9.78 -4.74
C PHE A 219 16.56 -8.65 -5.79
N SER A 220 15.50 -8.47 -6.57
CA SER A 220 15.42 -7.47 -7.63
C SER A 220 15.64 -6.05 -7.11
N LYS A 221 16.62 -5.34 -7.68
CA LYS A 221 16.89 -3.92 -7.38
C LYS A 221 15.71 -3.03 -7.77
N ALA A 222 15.02 -3.35 -8.86
CA ALA A 222 13.83 -2.62 -9.31
C ALA A 222 12.70 -2.77 -8.28
N ASN A 223 12.45 -4.00 -7.80
CA ASN A 223 11.46 -4.25 -6.77
C ASN A 223 11.85 -3.57 -5.45
N LEU A 224 13.12 -3.57 -5.04
CA LEU A 224 13.52 -2.86 -3.82
C LEU A 224 13.32 -1.35 -3.97
N GLY A 225 13.71 -0.77 -5.10
CA GLY A 225 13.51 0.64 -5.39
C GLY A 225 12.04 1.03 -5.36
N ALA A 226 11.17 0.23 -5.98
CA ALA A 226 9.74 0.46 -5.97
C ALA A 226 9.13 0.26 -4.57
N ALA A 227 9.61 -0.71 -3.79
CA ALA A 227 9.16 -0.93 -2.44
C ALA A 227 9.52 0.25 -1.51
N ILE A 228 10.68 0.88 -1.69
CA ILE A 228 11.11 2.05 -0.90
C ILE A 228 10.36 3.31 -1.35
N ASN A 229 10.30 3.54 -2.66
CA ASN A 229 9.79 4.81 -3.22
C ASN A 229 8.28 4.82 -3.40
N GLY A 230 7.63 3.65 -3.43
CA GLY A 230 6.25 3.48 -3.86
C GLY A 230 6.06 3.83 -5.33
N GLY A 231 4.87 4.31 -5.67
CA GLY A 231 4.54 4.82 -7.00
C GLY A 231 3.83 3.80 -7.89
N VAL A 232 3.52 4.22 -9.11
CA VAL A 232 2.79 3.42 -10.10
C VAL A 232 3.61 3.29 -11.36
N THR A 233 3.78 2.06 -11.81
CA THR A 233 4.39 1.72 -13.08
C THR A 233 3.28 1.45 -14.10
N ASN A 234 3.08 2.40 -15.02
CA ASN A 234 1.99 2.32 -15.99
C ASN A 234 2.20 1.21 -17.03
N SER A 235 1.14 0.47 -17.31
CA SER A 235 1.09 -0.55 -18.35
C SER A 235 0.79 0.05 -19.72
N THR A 236 1.24 -0.64 -20.76
CA THR A 236 0.96 -0.31 -22.15
C THR A 236 -0.51 -0.54 -22.44
N LYS A 237 -1.07 0.28 -23.34
CA LYS A 237 -2.46 0.15 -23.75
C LYS A 237 -2.70 -1.21 -24.42
N PRO A 238 -3.65 -2.03 -23.93
CA PRO A 238 -3.99 -3.29 -24.55
C PRO A 238 -4.50 -3.12 -25.98
N THR A 239 -4.25 -4.12 -26.83
CA THR A 239 -4.78 -4.20 -28.19
C THR A 239 -6.10 -4.96 -28.26
N THR A 240 -6.37 -5.78 -27.25
CA THR A 240 -7.56 -6.64 -27.19
C THR A 240 -8.80 -5.81 -26.86
N ALA A 241 -9.91 -6.13 -27.52
CA ALA A 241 -11.19 -5.46 -27.27
C ALA A 241 -11.60 -5.63 -25.80
N ASN A 242 -12.39 -4.68 -25.28
CA ASN A 242 -12.90 -4.68 -23.91
C ASN A 242 -11.81 -4.86 -22.83
N SER A 243 -10.58 -4.42 -23.14
CA SER A 243 -9.44 -4.52 -22.23
C SER A 243 -8.92 -3.15 -21.84
N VAL A 244 -8.44 -3.03 -20.61
CA VAL A 244 -7.79 -1.83 -20.07
C VAL A 244 -6.45 -2.19 -19.45
N ALA A 245 -5.50 -1.25 -19.53
CA ALA A 245 -4.18 -1.41 -18.95
C ALA A 245 -4.30 -1.64 -17.43
N LEU A 246 -3.55 -2.62 -16.94
CA LEU A 246 -3.45 -2.92 -15.52
C LEU A 246 -2.07 -2.45 -15.04
N ASP A 247 -2.04 -1.26 -14.45
CA ASP A 247 -0.85 -0.61 -13.91
C ASP A 247 -0.41 -1.32 -12.62
N ASN A 248 0.89 -1.26 -12.33
CA ASN A 248 1.48 -1.93 -11.18
C ASN A 248 1.83 -0.93 -10.07
N GLU A 249 1.35 -1.18 -8.86
CA GLU A 249 1.69 -0.40 -7.67
C GLU A 249 2.95 -0.94 -6.97
N ALA A 250 3.91 -0.05 -6.76
CA ALA A 250 5.16 -0.28 -6.05
C ALA A 250 5.84 -1.62 -6.46
N ASN A 251 6.11 -2.51 -5.52
CA ASN A 251 6.79 -3.78 -5.75
C ASN A 251 5.83 -4.96 -5.95
N ASP A 252 4.85 -4.81 -6.85
CA ASP A 252 3.80 -5.80 -7.11
C ASP A 252 2.83 -5.97 -5.91
N ILE A 253 2.40 -4.86 -5.28
CA ILE A 253 1.51 -4.91 -4.09
C ILE A 253 0.04 -4.57 -4.38
N GLY A 254 -0.25 -4.08 -5.58
CA GLY A 254 -1.58 -3.69 -6.02
C GLY A 254 -1.62 -3.44 -7.53
N TYR A 255 -2.81 -3.56 -8.11
CA TYR A 255 -3.01 -3.47 -9.56
C TYR A 255 -4.16 -2.54 -9.90
N LEU A 256 -3.85 -1.50 -10.67
CA LEU A 256 -4.74 -0.36 -10.87
C LEU A 256 -5.18 -0.27 -12.32
N ALA A 257 -6.44 0.08 -12.57
CA ALA A 257 -6.93 0.42 -13.89
C ALA A 257 -7.54 1.81 -13.89
N THR A 258 -7.38 2.53 -15.01
CA THR A 258 -8.02 3.84 -15.18
C THR A 258 -9.35 3.67 -15.90
N LEU A 259 -10.45 3.99 -15.22
CA LEU A 259 -11.81 4.00 -15.77
C LEU A 259 -12.30 5.46 -15.88
N GLN A 260 -13.32 5.71 -16.70
CA GLN A 260 -13.90 7.05 -16.79
C GLN A 260 -15.26 7.09 -16.12
N LEU A 261 -15.49 8.06 -15.23
CA LEU A 261 -16.75 8.20 -14.51
C LEU A 261 -17.31 9.61 -14.67
N GLY A 262 -18.63 9.71 -14.58
CA GLY A 262 -19.35 10.97 -14.57
C GLY A 262 -19.65 11.55 -15.96
N THR A 263 -20.41 12.64 -15.96
CA THR A 263 -20.70 13.44 -17.16
C THR A 263 -20.32 14.91 -16.93
N PRO A 264 -19.29 15.44 -17.62
CA PRO A 264 -18.45 14.77 -18.63
C PRO A 264 -17.55 13.68 -18.01
N PRO A 265 -17.17 12.64 -18.79
CA PRO A 265 -16.30 11.58 -18.30
C PRO A 265 -14.94 12.12 -17.83
N ARG A 266 -14.50 11.69 -16.66
CA ARG A 266 -13.17 11.98 -16.10
C ARG A 266 -12.49 10.69 -15.68
N ASP A 267 -11.17 10.67 -15.76
CA ASP A 267 -10.37 9.52 -15.40
C ASP A 267 -10.31 9.36 -13.87
N PHE A 268 -10.54 8.13 -13.41
CA PHE A 268 -10.33 7.67 -12.04
C PHE A 268 -9.46 6.43 -12.07
N ARG A 269 -8.41 6.42 -11.25
CA ARG A 269 -7.52 5.27 -11.09
C ARG A 269 -8.03 4.41 -9.95
N LEU A 270 -8.43 3.18 -10.26
CA LEU A 270 -9.12 2.31 -9.32
C LEU A 270 -8.34 1.02 -9.09
N LEU A 271 -8.29 0.56 -7.84
CA LEU A 271 -7.75 -0.74 -7.47
C LEU A 271 -8.69 -1.85 -7.96
N MET A 272 -8.16 -2.81 -8.72
CA MET A 272 -8.93 -3.90 -9.32
C MET A 272 -8.89 -5.15 -8.45
N ASP A 273 -10.02 -5.48 -7.82
CA ASP A 273 -10.02 -6.40 -6.68
C ASP A 273 -10.98 -7.59 -6.84
N SER A 274 -10.45 -8.79 -7.10
CA SER A 274 -11.26 -9.99 -7.31
C SER A 274 -11.80 -10.65 -6.05
N GLY A 275 -11.38 -10.23 -4.85
CA GLY A 275 -11.90 -10.77 -3.58
C GLY A 275 -12.89 -9.85 -2.86
N SER A 276 -13.36 -8.76 -3.49
CA SER A 276 -14.49 -7.96 -3.00
C SER A 276 -15.47 -7.66 -4.12
N ALA A 277 -16.69 -7.21 -3.79
CA ALA A 277 -17.77 -7.00 -4.78
C ALA A 277 -18.26 -5.54 -4.87
N ASP A 278 -17.86 -4.69 -3.93
CA ASP A 278 -18.30 -3.30 -3.87
C ASP A 278 -17.39 -2.42 -4.74
N MET A 279 -17.97 -1.59 -5.61
CA MET A 279 -17.26 -0.50 -6.29
C MET A 279 -17.48 0.81 -5.55
N TRP A 280 -16.44 1.62 -5.36
CA TRP A 280 -16.58 2.97 -4.81
C TRP A 280 -15.46 3.89 -5.27
N VAL A 281 -15.71 5.19 -5.21
CA VAL A 281 -14.72 6.26 -5.39
C VAL A 281 -14.87 7.31 -4.29
N GLY A 282 -13.85 8.14 -4.08
CA GLY A 282 -13.93 9.28 -3.18
C GLY A 282 -15.05 10.25 -3.60
N GLY A 283 -15.85 10.70 -2.64
CA GLY A 283 -16.87 11.74 -2.84
C GLY A 283 -16.30 13.16 -2.68
N GLU A 284 -16.93 14.16 -3.31
CA GLU A 284 -16.52 15.58 -3.21
C GLU A 284 -16.48 16.15 -1.77
N THR A 285 -17.14 15.47 -0.83
CA THR A 285 -17.17 15.84 0.59
C THR A 285 -16.39 14.86 1.47
N CYS A 286 -15.48 14.09 0.87
CA CYS A 286 -14.73 13.04 1.58
C CYS A 286 -13.86 13.60 2.71
N GLN A 287 -13.97 12.97 3.88
CA GLN A 287 -13.15 13.26 5.06
C GLN A 287 -12.32 12.06 5.48
N SER A 288 -11.07 12.31 5.85
CA SER A 288 -10.23 11.28 6.48
C SER A 288 -10.72 11.00 7.90
N GLN A 289 -10.66 9.73 8.31
CA GLN A 289 -10.87 9.36 9.72
C GLN A 289 -9.87 10.00 10.68
N ALA A 290 -8.69 10.42 10.21
CA ALA A 290 -7.73 11.19 11.00
C ALA A 290 -8.07 12.69 11.07
N GLY A 291 -9.17 13.12 10.44
CA GLY A 291 -9.55 14.52 10.24
C GLY A 291 -8.95 15.11 8.96
N GLY A 292 -9.59 16.16 8.44
CA GLY A 292 -9.22 16.78 7.16
C GLY A 292 -9.87 16.13 5.95
N GLY A 293 -9.54 16.62 4.75
CA GLY A 293 -10.01 16.04 3.49
C GLY A 293 -9.33 14.71 3.18
N CYS A 294 -9.95 13.92 2.32
CA CYS A 294 -9.28 12.78 1.69
C CYS A 294 -8.22 13.29 0.71
N GLY A 295 -7.17 12.50 0.48
CA GLY A 295 -5.91 12.92 -0.14
C GLY A 295 -6.01 13.53 -1.54
N ASN A 296 -4.90 13.55 -2.27
CA ASN A 296 -4.88 14.11 -3.62
C ASN A 296 -5.51 13.14 -4.65
N HIS A 297 -6.83 12.98 -4.57
CA HIS A 297 -7.61 12.03 -5.37
C HIS A 297 -8.57 12.75 -6.33
N ALA A 298 -8.99 12.04 -7.36
CA ALA A 298 -10.16 12.40 -8.13
C ALA A 298 -11.42 12.11 -7.30
N PHE A 299 -12.27 13.13 -7.13
CA PHE A 299 -13.54 12.99 -6.40
C PHE A 299 -14.74 13.08 -7.33
N LEU A 300 -15.78 12.30 -7.05
CA LEU A 300 -17.05 12.31 -7.77
C LEU A 300 -18.18 12.91 -6.92
N GLY A 301 -19.06 13.67 -7.55
CA GLY A 301 -20.23 14.25 -6.90
C GLY A 301 -21.08 15.09 -7.84
N ALA A 302 -22.14 15.69 -7.30
CA ALA A 302 -23.09 16.48 -8.08
C ALA A 302 -22.48 17.74 -8.72
N LYS A 303 -21.32 18.22 -8.25
CA LYS A 303 -20.64 19.37 -8.87
C LYS A 303 -19.82 18.97 -10.09
N SER A 304 -19.26 17.77 -10.08
CA SER A 304 -18.36 17.27 -11.10
C SER A 304 -19.01 16.38 -12.16
N SER A 305 -20.21 15.88 -11.90
CA SER A 305 -20.96 15.04 -12.82
C SER A 305 -22.44 15.41 -12.87
N THR A 306 -22.98 15.63 -14.07
CA THR A 306 -24.40 15.90 -14.29
C THR A 306 -25.27 14.63 -14.29
N SER A 307 -24.65 13.45 -14.40
CA SER A 307 -25.30 12.14 -14.30
C SER A 307 -25.31 11.59 -12.87
N PHE A 308 -24.62 12.24 -11.92
CA PHE A 308 -24.60 11.86 -10.51
C PHE A 308 -25.99 11.98 -9.87
N LYS A 309 -26.48 10.87 -9.31
CA LYS A 309 -27.73 10.87 -8.52
C LYS A 309 -27.56 10.03 -7.26
N SER A 310 -27.97 10.58 -6.13
CA SER A 310 -28.03 9.81 -4.89
C SER A 310 -29.15 8.76 -4.95
N ALA A 311 -28.88 7.55 -4.47
CA ALA A 311 -29.87 6.50 -4.28
C ALA A 311 -30.59 6.60 -2.91
N GLY A 312 -30.28 7.62 -2.10
CA GLY A 312 -30.94 7.89 -0.82
C GLY A 312 -30.62 6.88 0.30
N ARG A 313 -29.54 6.11 0.15
CA ARG A 313 -29.09 5.12 1.15
C ARG A 313 -27.58 5.15 1.28
N ILE A 314 -27.10 4.83 2.47
CA ILE A 314 -25.67 4.79 2.77
C ILE A 314 -25.08 3.39 2.58
N PHE A 315 -23.77 3.33 2.41
CA PHE A 315 -23.01 2.10 2.50
C PHE A 315 -21.85 2.25 3.47
N GLN A 316 -21.43 1.13 4.05
CA GLN A 316 -20.19 1.02 4.79
C GLN A 316 -19.53 -0.28 4.37
N VAL A 317 -18.27 -0.19 3.99
CA VAL A 317 -17.45 -1.35 3.64
C VAL A 317 -16.18 -1.27 4.44
N THR A 318 -15.72 -2.40 4.94
CA THR A 318 -14.40 -2.50 5.51
C THR A 318 -13.66 -3.61 4.80
N TYR A 319 -12.54 -3.23 4.23
CA TYR A 319 -11.57 -4.10 3.63
C TYR A 319 -10.58 -4.55 4.69
N GLY A 320 -9.73 -5.50 4.33
CA GLY A 320 -8.63 -5.89 5.19
C GLY A 320 -7.76 -4.72 5.64
N THR A 321 -7.52 -3.83 4.69
CA THR A 321 -6.55 -2.74 4.75
C THR A 321 -7.12 -1.47 5.36
N GLY A 322 -8.41 -1.21 5.18
CA GLY A 322 -9.03 0.07 5.53
C GLY A 322 -10.54 -0.01 5.42
N GLN A 323 -11.22 1.11 5.64
CA GLN A 323 -12.68 1.18 5.59
C GLN A 323 -13.15 2.46 4.92
N VAL A 324 -14.32 2.36 4.29
CA VAL A 324 -15.02 3.47 3.67
C VAL A 324 -16.48 3.48 4.10
N ALA A 325 -17.05 4.68 4.21
CA ALA A 325 -18.48 4.88 4.36
C ALA A 325 -18.91 6.06 3.50
N GLY A 326 -20.15 6.03 3.02
CA GLY A 326 -20.69 7.11 2.21
C GLY A 326 -22.04 6.79 1.63
N ASP A 327 -22.37 7.43 0.51
CA ASP A 327 -23.66 7.30 -0.14
C ASP A 327 -23.60 6.29 -1.28
N VAL A 328 -24.65 5.50 -1.43
CA VAL A 328 -24.89 4.76 -2.67
C VAL A 328 -25.47 5.73 -3.68
N ILE A 329 -24.88 5.74 -4.88
CA ILE A 329 -25.19 6.67 -5.96
C ILE A 329 -25.36 5.91 -7.27
N THR A 330 -25.95 6.55 -8.27
CA THR A 330 -25.88 6.13 -9.66
C THR A 330 -25.14 7.18 -10.48
N ASP A 331 -24.24 6.75 -11.35
CA ASP A 331 -23.56 7.62 -12.31
C ASP A 331 -23.16 6.81 -13.56
N ASP A 332 -22.77 7.51 -14.62
CA ASP A 332 -22.27 6.90 -15.85
C ASP A 332 -20.81 6.45 -15.66
N VAL A 333 -20.49 5.23 -16.12
CA VAL A 333 -19.16 4.64 -16.04
C VAL A 333 -18.74 4.14 -17.42
N VAL A 334 -17.49 4.36 -17.81
CA VAL A 334 -16.89 3.81 -19.02
C VAL A 334 -15.79 2.84 -18.62
N ILE A 335 -15.99 1.57 -18.95
CA ILE A 335 -15.10 0.46 -18.59
C ILE A 335 -14.51 -0.14 -19.86
N ALA A 336 -13.20 -0.02 -20.06
CA ALA A 336 -12.53 -0.53 -21.26
C ALA A 336 -13.20 -0.09 -22.59
N GLY A 337 -13.73 1.14 -22.62
CA GLY A 337 -14.48 1.71 -23.76
C GLY A 337 -15.97 1.38 -23.79
N LEU A 338 -16.45 0.47 -22.94
CA LEU A 338 -17.86 0.12 -22.80
C LEU A 338 -18.57 1.16 -21.94
N LYS A 339 -19.58 1.82 -22.51
CA LYS A 339 -20.39 2.83 -21.81
C LYS A 339 -21.50 2.16 -21.01
N LEU A 340 -21.41 2.21 -19.70
CA LEU A 340 -22.38 1.68 -18.75
C LEU A 340 -23.13 2.85 -18.07
N PRO A 341 -24.30 3.24 -18.58
CA PRO A 341 -25.06 4.35 -18.02
C PRO A 341 -25.71 3.97 -16.70
N ALA A 342 -25.82 4.94 -15.79
CA ALA A 342 -26.52 4.82 -14.51
C ALA A 342 -26.14 3.56 -13.68
N HIS A 343 -24.86 3.18 -13.66
CA HIS A 343 -24.37 2.12 -12.79
C HIS A 343 -24.49 2.55 -11.33
N THR A 344 -24.93 1.64 -10.45
CA THR A 344 -25.09 1.94 -9.02
C THR A 344 -23.85 1.51 -8.25
N PHE A 345 -23.21 2.43 -7.52
CA PHE A 345 -21.99 2.17 -6.75
C PHE A 345 -21.85 3.18 -5.58
N GLY A 346 -20.75 3.14 -4.83
CA GLY A 346 -20.52 4.01 -3.67
C GLY A 346 -19.75 5.29 -3.99
N ALA A 347 -20.16 6.41 -3.40
CA ALA A 347 -19.33 7.62 -3.26
C ALA A 347 -18.95 7.79 -1.78
N ALA A 348 -17.67 7.60 -1.45
CA ALA A 348 -17.17 7.61 -0.08
C ALA A 348 -17.14 9.05 0.48
N THR A 349 -17.84 9.28 1.59
CA THR A 349 -17.78 10.54 2.34
C THR A 349 -16.81 10.45 3.51
N VAL A 350 -16.43 9.24 3.91
CA VAL A 350 -15.43 8.98 4.94
C VAL A 350 -14.51 7.86 4.47
N GLU A 351 -13.22 8.09 4.53
CA GLU A 351 -12.17 7.11 4.23
C GLU A 351 -11.22 6.96 5.41
N SER A 352 -10.81 5.72 5.69
CA SER A 352 -9.72 5.47 6.63
C SER A 352 -8.39 6.00 6.10
N VAL A 353 -7.41 6.18 7.00
CA VAL A 353 -6.12 6.82 6.66
C VAL A 353 -5.38 6.08 5.54
N GLU A 354 -5.59 4.77 5.44
CA GLU A 354 -5.00 3.90 4.43
C GLU A 354 -5.50 4.22 3.02
N PHE A 355 -6.73 4.71 2.89
CA PHE A 355 -7.29 5.15 1.62
C PHE A 355 -7.12 6.66 1.44
N SER A 356 -7.32 7.45 2.49
CA SER A 356 -7.32 8.91 2.40
C SER A 356 -5.92 9.56 2.34
N SER A 357 -4.82 8.81 2.26
CA SER A 357 -3.46 9.34 2.27
C SER A 357 -3.05 9.94 0.92
N ASN A 358 -2.23 10.99 0.93
CA ASN A 358 -1.63 11.54 -0.30
C ASN A 358 -0.67 10.56 -1.01
N ASP A 359 -0.18 9.54 -0.29
CA ASP A 359 0.65 8.49 -0.87
C ASP A 359 -0.18 7.34 -1.48
N THR A 360 -1.50 7.33 -1.27
CA THR A 360 -2.40 6.31 -1.85
C THR A 360 -2.60 6.63 -3.34
N PRO A 361 -2.21 5.73 -4.25
CA PRO A 361 -2.13 6.06 -5.68
C PRO A 361 -3.43 5.82 -6.47
N PHE A 362 -4.55 5.57 -5.78
CA PHE A 362 -5.84 5.28 -6.39
C PHE A 362 -6.96 6.10 -5.72
N ASP A 363 -8.00 6.39 -6.50
CA ASP A 363 -9.15 7.22 -6.16
C ASP A 363 -10.35 6.38 -5.63
N GLY A 364 -10.21 5.06 -5.66
CA GLY A 364 -11.26 4.12 -5.31
C GLY A 364 -10.90 2.67 -5.64
N LEU A 365 -11.92 1.81 -5.60
CA LEU A 365 -11.79 0.37 -5.78
C LEU A 365 -12.94 -0.15 -6.65
N VAL A 366 -12.64 -1.19 -7.45
CA VAL A 366 -13.63 -1.97 -8.18
C VAL A 366 -13.61 -3.41 -7.69
N GLY A 367 -14.70 -3.82 -7.02
CA GLY A 367 -14.93 -5.19 -6.65
C GLY A 367 -15.31 -6.07 -7.86
N LEU A 368 -14.64 -7.20 -8.00
CA LEU A 368 -14.74 -8.16 -9.10
C LEU A 368 -15.02 -9.59 -8.60
N ALA A 369 -15.45 -9.74 -7.35
CA ALA A 369 -16.12 -10.95 -6.86
C ALA A 369 -17.62 -10.94 -7.24
N LYS A 370 -18.39 -11.92 -6.77
CA LYS A 370 -19.84 -11.98 -7.04
C LYS A 370 -20.61 -10.95 -6.20
N SER A 371 -21.65 -10.33 -6.77
CA SER A 371 -22.53 -9.35 -6.08
C SER A 371 -23.12 -9.84 -4.75
N THR A 372 -23.20 -11.16 -4.52
CA THR A 372 -23.63 -11.74 -3.24
C THR A 372 -22.79 -11.25 -2.05
N LEU A 373 -21.55 -10.82 -2.29
CA LEU A 373 -20.64 -10.26 -1.29
C LEU A 373 -20.76 -8.74 -1.11
N SER A 374 -21.54 -8.06 -1.95
CA SER A 374 -21.67 -6.61 -1.89
C SER A 374 -22.36 -6.18 -0.59
N ASN A 375 -21.75 -5.25 0.13
CA ASN A 375 -22.40 -4.53 1.24
C ASN A 375 -23.35 -3.45 0.70
N GLN A 376 -23.06 -2.92 -0.48
CA GLN A 376 -23.95 -2.01 -1.20
C GLN A 376 -25.20 -2.71 -1.75
N LYS A 377 -25.23 -4.05 -1.82
CA LYS A 377 -26.36 -4.84 -2.36
C LYS A 377 -26.71 -4.44 -3.80
N VAL A 378 -25.69 -4.33 -4.64
CA VAL A 378 -25.81 -3.98 -6.07
C VAL A 378 -25.02 -4.97 -6.93
N ASP A 379 -25.34 -5.00 -8.22
CA ASP A 379 -24.61 -5.77 -9.22
C ASP A 379 -23.17 -5.24 -9.34
N THR A 380 -22.17 -6.12 -9.44
CA THR A 380 -20.79 -5.69 -9.75
C THR A 380 -20.70 -5.13 -11.19
N PRO A 381 -19.62 -4.42 -11.56
CA PRO A 381 -19.46 -3.94 -12.92
C PRO A 381 -19.55 -5.02 -14.01
N PRO A 382 -18.89 -6.20 -13.94
CA PRO A 382 -19.06 -7.24 -14.96
C PRO A 382 -20.49 -7.78 -15.04
N GLU A 383 -21.21 -7.92 -13.91
CA GLU A 383 -22.63 -8.30 -13.92
C GLU A 383 -23.50 -7.24 -14.59
N SER A 384 -23.25 -5.95 -14.29
CA SER A 384 -23.97 -4.83 -14.89
C SER A 384 -23.72 -4.70 -16.39
N LEU A 385 -22.48 -4.88 -16.85
CA LEU A 385 -22.12 -4.89 -18.26
C LEU A 385 -22.83 -6.02 -19.01
N ALA A 386 -22.86 -7.23 -18.43
CA ALA A 386 -23.54 -8.38 -19.03
C ALA A 386 -25.05 -8.18 -19.09
N LYS A 387 -25.66 -7.69 -18.01
CA LYS A 387 -27.09 -7.36 -17.92
C LYS A 387 -27.51 -6.27 -18.90
N ALA A 388 -26.62 -5.32 -19.18
CA ALA A 388 -26.81 -4.28 -20.20
C ALA A 388 -26.59 -4.77 -21.65
N GLY A 389 -26.15 -6.04 -21.84
CA GLY A 389 -25.84 -6.60 -23.15
C GLY A 389 -24.56 -6.03 -23.80
N LEU A 390 -23.71 -5.36 -23.01
CA LEU A 390 -22.45 -4.78 -23.48
C LEU A 390 -21.33 -5.84 -23.60
N ILE A 391 -21.46 -6.92 -22.83
CA ILE A 391 -20.64 -8.13 -22.94
C ILE A 391 -21.54 -9.37 -22.88
N GLN A 392 -21.07 -10.49 -23.44
CA GLN A 392 -21.89 -11.70 -23.58
C GLN A 392 -22.04 -12.49 -22.27
N SER A 393 -21.04 -12.45 -21.39
CA SER A 393 -21.04 -13.07 -20.07
C SER A 393 -20.31 -12.17 -19.09
N ALA A 394 -20.68 -12.22 -17.82
CA ALA A 394 -20.00 -11.51 -16.72
C ALA A 394 -18.65 -12.16 -16.40
N ILE A 395 -17.73 -12.11 -17.36
CA ILE A 395 -16.37 -12.64 -17.28
C ILE A 395 -15.41 -11.48 -17.02
N THR A 396 -14.45 -11.71 -16.13
CA THR A 396 -13.27 -10.84 -15.98
C THR A 396 -12.02 -11.68 -16.04
N SER A 397 -11.05 -11.25 -16.83
CA SER A 397 -9.80 -11.96 -17.06
C SER A 397 -8.59 -11.06 -16.85
N TYR A 398 -7.51 -11.61 -16.31
CA TYR A 398 -6.33 -10.90 -15.87
C TYR A 398 -5.08 -11.51 -16.48
N LYS A 399 -4.26 -10.66 -17.08
CA LYS A 399 -2.82 -10.88 -17.22
C LYS A 399 -2.16 -9.84 -16.30
N ILE A 400 -1.68 -10.30 -15.16
CA ILE A 400 -1.06 -9.44 -14.15
C ILE A 400 0.41 -9.16 -14.55
N PRO A 401 0.89 -7.90 -14.51
CA PRO A 401 2.29 -7.60 -14.77
C PRO A 401 3.17 -7.93 -13.56
N ARG A 402 4.43 -8.27 -13.83
CA ARG A 402 5.48 -8.45 -12.83
C ARG A 402 6.56 -7.40 -13.05
N LEU A 403 6.81 -6.53 -12.07
CA LEU A 403 7.80 -5.46 -12.19
C LEU A 403 9.20 -5.99 -12.55
N ALA A 404 9.58 -7.13 -11.98
CA ALA A 404 10.86 -7.77 -12.22
C ALA A 404 11.10 -8.23 -13.67
N ASP A 405 10.05 -8.31 -14.51
CA ASP A 405 10.20 -8.65 -15.93
C ASP A 405 10.64 -7.44 -16.77
N GLY A 406 10.61 -6.23 -16.20
CA GLY A 406 10.92 -5.00 -16.93
C GLY A 406 9.92 -4.70 -18.06
N LYS A 407 8.76 -5.36 -18.04
CA LYS A 407 7.65 -5.21 -18.99
C LYS A 407 6.43 -4.72 -18.24
N ASN A 408 5.79 -3.68 -18.79
CA ASN A 408 4.56 -3.13 -18.26
C ASN A 408 3.43 -3.43 -19.26
N ASP A 409 3.04 -4.69 -19.32
CA ASP A 409 2.08 -5.24 -20.27
C ASP A 409 0.93 -5.92 -19.52
N GLY A 410 0.58 -5.39 -18.35
CA GLY A 410 -0.56 -5.83 -17.57
C GLY A 410 -1.87 -5.42 -18.23
N GLU A 411 -2.86 -6.30 -18.21
CA GLU A 411 -4.19 -5.99 -18.72
C GLU A 411 -5.29 -6.75 -17.97
N ILE A 412 -6.47 -6.14 -17.97
CA ILE A 412 -7.71 -6.75 -17.53
C ILE A 412 -8.73 -6.67 -18.66
N THR A 413 -9.38 -7.79 -18.95
CA THR A 413 -10.32 -7.96 -20.07
C THR A 413 -11.71 -8.31 -19.53
N PHE A 414 -12.74 -7.62 -20.05
CA PHE A 414 -14.14 -7.84 -19.68
C PHE A 414 -14.89 -8.59 -20.78
N GLY A 415 -15.68 -9.59 -20.37
CA GLY A 415 -16.57 -10.34 -21.25
C GLY A 415 -15.97 -11.56 -21.93
N GLY A 416 -14.67 -11.83 -21.74
CA GLY A 416 -14.01 -12.97 -22.38
C GLY A 416 -12.56 -13.17 -21.92
N ILE A 417 -11.88 -14.08 -22.61
CA ILE A 417 -10.48 -14.45 -22.41
C ILE A 417 -9.67 -13.92 -23.59
N ASP A 418 -8.50 -13.32 -23.30
CA ASP A 418 -7.52 -12.96 -24.33
C ASP A 418 -6.61 -14.16 -24.66
N GLU A 419 -6.95 -14.88 -25.73
CA GLU A 419 -6.18 -16.03 -26.19
C GLU A 419 -4.76 -15.68 -26.66
N THR A 420 -4.48 -14.40 -26.94
CA THR A 420 -3.14 -13.95 -27.33
C THR A 420 -2.15 -14.03 -26.17
N LYS A 421 -2.62 -14.05 -24.92
CA LYS A 421 -1.77 -14.09 -23.71
C LYS A 421 -1.52 -15.48 -23.16
N ILE A 422 -2.25 -16.49 -23.61
CA ILE A 422 -2.25 -17.82 -22.98
C ILE A 422 -1.69 -18.91 -23.89
N ASP A 423 -1.03 -19.89 -23.29
CA ASP A 423 -0.85 -21.20 -23.92
C ASP A 423 -2.17 -21.98 -23.81
N ALA A 424 -2.91 -22.02 -24.91
CA ALA A 424 -4.25 -22.62 -24.98
C ALA A 424 -4.25 -24.10 -24.53
N ALA A 425 -3.17 -24.85 -24.75
CA ALA A 425 -3.06 -26.25 -24.37
C ALA A 425 -3.04 -26.49 -22.85
N THR A 426 -2.80 -25.42 -22.08
CA THR A 426 -2.72 -25.46 -20.61
C THR A 426 -3.97 -24.93 -19.93
N THR A 427 -4.98 -24.56 -20.72
CA THR A 427 -6.22 -23.99 -20.19
C THR A 427 -7.01 -25.04 -19.42
N THR A 428 -7.37 -24.72 -18.18
CA THR A 428 -8.26 -25.55 -17.37
C THR A 428 -9.36 -24.69 -16.75
N THR A 429 -10.59 -25.18 -16.81
CA THR A 429 -11.77 -24.54 -16.23
C THR A 429 -12.34 -25.42 -15.13
N MET A 430 -12.61 -24.80 -13.98
CA MET A 430 -13.07 -25.47 -12.77
C MET A 430 -14.37 -24.82 -12.29
N ALA A 431 -15.27 -25.63 -11.73
CA ALA A 431 -16.41 -25.10 -10.99
C ALA A 431 -15.91 -24.38 -9.73
N ASN A 432 -16.46 -23.20 -9.46
CA ASN A 432 -16.18 -22.49 -8.21
C ASN A 432 -16.84 -23.23 -7.04
N VAL A 433 -16.04 -23.63 -6.06
CA VAL A 433 -16.52 -24.39 -4.90
C VAL A 433 -16.98 -23.50 -3.74
N ASN A 434 -16.75 -22.18 -3.82
CA ASN A 434 -17.16 -21.26 -2.77
C ASN A 434 -18.67 -20.99 -2.81
N PRO A 435 -19.39 -21.17 -1.69
CA PRO A 435 -20.83 -20.87 -1.64
C PRO A 435 -21.16 -19.38 -1.42
N ASN A 436 -20.20 -18.58 -0.96
CA ASN A 436 -20.44 -17.22 -0.47
C ASN A 436 -20.23 -16.12 -1.53
N GLY A 437 -19.51 -16.44 -2.60
CA GLY A 437 -19.31 -15.52 -3.73
C GLY A 437 -17.85 -15.26 -4.10
N PHE A 438 -16.89 -15.86 -3.39
CA PHE A 438 -15.47 -15.80 -3.73
C PHE A 438 -15.10 -16.73 -4.87
N TRP A 439 -13.90 -16.58 -5.40
CA TRP A 439 -13.35 -17.46 -6.42
C TRP A 439 -12.48 -18.52 -5.77
N GLU A 440 -13.03 -19.72 -5.56
CA GLU A 440 -12.33 -20.79 -4.85
C GLU A 440 -12.27 -22.08 -5.66
N VAL A 441 -11.10 -22.72 -5.66
CA VAL A 441 -10.86 -24.00 -6.35
C VAL A 441 -10.09 -24.99 -5.48
N PRO A 442 -10.33 -26.31 -5.61
CA PRO A 442 -9.48 -27.34 -5.04
C PRO A 442 -8.09 -27.32 -5.66
N PHE A 443 -7.05 -27.58 -4.86
CA PHE A 443 -5.69 -27.65 -5.36
C PHE A 443 -4.78 -28.56 -4.52
N THR A 444 -3.64 -28.93 -5.10
CA THR A 444 -2.50 -29.53 -4.38
C THR A 444 -1.23 -28.70 -4.62
N ALA A 445 -0.21 -28.89 -3.80
CA ALA A 445 1.05 -28.16 -3.91
C ALA A 445 2.24 -29.11 -3.98
N ALA A 446 3.29 -28.70 -4.69
CA ALA A 446 4.56 -29.39 -4.79
C ALA A 446 5.73 -28.43 -4.64
N VAL A 447 6.84 -28.92 -4.08
CA VAL A 447 8.11 -28.19 -3.98
C VAL A 447 9.22 -29.06 -4.58
N GLY A 448 9.97 -28.53 -5.56
CA GLY A 448 11.01 -29.28 -6.27
C GLY A 448 10.47 -30.52 -7.00
N GLY A 449 9.24 -30.44 -7.51
CA GLY A 449 8.54 -31.56 -8.16
C GLY A 449 7.98 -32.63 -7.22
N LYS A 450 8.18 -32.49 -5.90
CA LYS A 450 7.67 -33.41 -4.89
C LYS A 450 6.37 -32.87 -4.28
N ASP A 451 5.31 -33.67 -4.34
CA ASP A 451 4.05 -33.39 -3.65
C ASP A 451 4.30 -33.28 -2.13
N ILE A 452 3.76 -32.23 -1.51
CA ILE A 452 3.87 -32.01 -0.06
C ILE A 452 2.77 -32.68 0.75
N GLY A 453 1.90 -33.47 0.11
CA GLY A 453 0.93 -34.35 0.76
C GLY A 453 -0.33 -33.65 1.28
N LEU A 454 -0.67 -32.49 0.72
CA LEU A 454 -1.88 -31.77 1.07
C LEU A 454 -3.11 -32.46 0.49
N THR A 455 -4.12 -32.70 1.32
CA THR A 455 -5.37 -33.38 0.91
C THR A 455 -6.59 -32.52 1.19
N GLY A 456 -7.49 -32.38 0.22
CA GLY A 456 -8.73 -31.62 0.38
C GLY A 456 -8.52 -30.14 0.67
N ARG A 457 -7.44 -29.52 0.16
CA ARG A 457 -7.20 -28.09 0.27
C ARG A 457 -7.88 -27.33 -0.85
N THR A 458 -8.30 -26.11 -0.54
CA THR A 458 -8.88 -25.17 -1.49
C THR A 458 -8.15 -23.83 -1.43
N ALA A 459 -8.14 -23.11 -2.54
CA ALA A 459 -7.50 -21.81 -2.70
C ALA A 459 -8.52 -20.77 -3.14
N ILE A 460 -8.67 -19.71 -2.35
CA ILE A 460 -9.39 -18.50 -2.74
C ILE A 460 -8.42 -17.62 -3.52
N LEU A 461 -8.74 -17.36 -4.80
CA LEU A 461 -7.92 -16.58 -5.72
C LEU A 461 -8.32 -15.10 -5.66
N ASP A 462 -7.38 -14.25 -5.23
CA ASP A 462 -7.66 -12.86 -4.86
C ASP A 462 -6.59 -11.86 -5.33
N THR A 463 -6.88 -11.08 -6.36
CA THR A 463 -5.98 -10.05 -6.92
C THR A 463 -5.78 -8.83 -6.02
N GLY A 464 -6.58 -8.66 -4.97
CA GLY A 464 -6.34 -7.60 -3.99
C GLY A 464 -5.56 -8.08 -2.77
N THR A 465 -5.00 -9.29 -2.81
CA THR A 465 -4.09 -9.79 -1.81
C THR A 465 -2.71 -10.02 -2.43
N SER A 466 -1.68 -9.38 -1.88
CA SER A 466 -0.31 -9.51 -2.43
C SER A 466 0.35 -10.86 -2.11
N LEU A 467 0.00 -11.48 -0.98
CA LEU A 467 0.69 -12.65 -0.41
C LEU A 467 -0.07 -13.97 -0.65
N ILE A 468 0.56 -15.10 -0.32
CA ILE A 468 -0.14 -16.35 -0.04
C ILE A 468 -0.22 -16.54 1.47
N ILE A 469 -1.43 -16.84 1.96
CA ILE A 469 -1.65 -17.16 3.37
C ILE A 469 -2.19 -18.58 3.47
N ALA A 470 -1.38 -19.45 4.07
CA ALA A 470 -1.65 -20.87 4.24
C ALA A 470 -1.89 -21.20 5.72
N PRO A 471 -2.73 -22.20 6.04
CA PRO A 471 -2.86 -22.73 7.39
C PRO A 471 -1.48 -23.05 8.01
N PRO A 472 -1.28 -22.87 9.33
CA PRO A 472 0.05 -22.95 9.94
C PRO A 472 0.82 -24.25 9.65
N ALA A 473 0.15 -25.40 9.73
CA ALA A 473 0.77 -26.71 9.45
C ALA A 473 1.18 -26.85 7.98
N ASP A 474 0.34 -26.33 7.08
CA ASP A 474 0.56 -26.36 5.64
C ASP A 474 1.73 -25.44 5.25
N ALA A 475 1.78 -24.22 5.80
CA ALA A 475 2.89 -23.28 5.61
C ALA A 475 4.21 -23.88 6.10
N GLN A 476 4.21 -24.53 7.28
CA GLN A 476 5.40 -25.19 7.82
C GLN A 476 5.87 -26.35 6.94
N ALA A 477 4.93 -27.20 6.47
CA ALA A 477 5.25 -28.33 5.60
C ALA A 477 5.86 -27.88 4.27
N LEU A 478 5.31 -26.81 3.66
CA LEU A 478 5.82 -26.23 2.42
C LEU A 478 7.24 -25.67 2.62
N HIS A 479 7.45 -24.82 3.63
CA HIS A 479 8.75 -24.21 3.86
C HIS A 479 9.82 -25.21 4.29
N ALA A 480 9.45 -26.32 4.94
CA ALA A 480 10.38 -27.40 5.26
C ALA A 480 11.00 -28.06 4.01
N GLN A 481 10.39 -27.92 2.84
CA GLN A 481 10.95 -28.40 1.57
C GLN A 481 11.79 -27.34 0.84
N ILE A 482 11.83 -26.09 1.31
CA ILE A 482 12.58 -24.99 0.68
C ILE A 482 13.97 -24.89 1.35
N PRO A 483 15.08 -25.10 0.60
CA PRO A 483 16.42 -24.98 1.16
C PRO A 483 16.69 -23.58 1.74
N GLY A 484 17.21 -23.54 2.97
CA GLY A 484 17.53 -22.30 3.68
C GLY A 484 16.33 -21.57 4.28
N ALA A 485 15.12 -22.11 4.15
CA ALA A 485 13.94 -21.53 4.80
C ALA A 485 14.05 -21.59 6.34
N LYS A 486 13.66 -20.51 7.01
CA LYS A 486 13.65 -20.40 8.47
C LYS A 486 12.32 -19.80 8.92
N SER A 487 11.68 -20.41 9.90
CA SER A 487 10.54 -19.78 10.57
C SER A 487 11.04 -18.66 11.46
N ASP A 488 10.29 -17.57 11.53
CA ASP A 488 10.52 -16.52 12.52
C ASP A 488 9.73 -16.74 13.82
N GLY A 489 9.08 -17.89 13.97
CA GLY A 489 8.30 -18.25 15.16
C GLY A 489 6.97 -17.48 15.32
N GLN A 490 6.65 -16.54 14.41
CA GLN A 490 5.43 -15.72 14.45
C GLN A 490 4.58 -15.84 13.19
N GLY A 491 4.73 -16.95 12.48
CA GLY A 491 3.93 -17.27 11.32
C GLY A 491 4.44 -16.66 10.02
N GLY A 492 5.63 -16.05 9.99
CA GLY A 492 6.33 -15.90 8.72
C GLY A 492 7.60 -16.72 8.65
N PHE A 493 8.21 -16.59 7.48
CA PHE A 493 9.37 -17.34 7.10
C PHE A 493 10.33 -16.41 6.36
N THR A 494 11.62 -16.68 6.52
CA THR A 494 12.64 -16.15 5.62
C THR A 494 13.15 -17.26 4.73
N ILE A 495 13.51 -16.93 3.50
CA ILE A 495 14.16 -17.82 2.53
C ILE A 495 15.36 -17.08 1.92
N PRO A 496 16.38 -17.77 1.40
CA PRO A 496 17.50 -17.10 0.74
C PRO A 496 16.98 -16.23 -0.40
N CYS A 497 17.43 -14.97 -0.49
CA CYS A 497 17.08 -14.10 -1.61
C CYS A 497 17.59 -14.65 -2.96
N THR A 498 18.51 -15.61 -2.93
CA THR A 498 19.04 -16.33 -4.09
C THR A 498 18.33 -17.65 -4.39
N THR A 499 17.22 -17.94 -3.71
CA THR A 499 16.50 -19.21 -3.85
C THR A 499 16.05 -19.49 -5.28
N ASP A 500 16.28 -20.72 -5.73
CA ASP A 500 15.79 -21.30 -6.98
C ASP A 500 14.66 -22.31 -6.72
N ALA A 501 14.06 -22.28 -5.53
CA ALA A 501 13.02 -23.21 -5.13
C ALA A 501 11.82 -23.17 -6.08
N GLN A 502 11.42 -24.35 -6.55
CA GLN A 502 10.30 -24.51 -7.47
C GLN A 502 9.05 -24.89 -6.69
N VAL A 503 8.22 -23.90 -6.37
CA VAL A 503 6.89 -24.12 -5.79
C VAL A 503 5.87 -24.16 -6.92
N ALA A 504 4.97 -25.14 -6.93
CA ALA A 504 3.92 -25.25 -7.93
C ALA A 504 2.59 -25.66 -7.31
N PHE A 505 1.50 -25.13 -7.85
CA PHE A 505 0.13 -25.53 -7.51
C PHE A 505 -0.50 -26.30 -8.67
N THR A 506 -1.16 -27.41 -8.36
CA THR A 506 -1.95 -28.17 -9.33
C THR A 506 -3.43 -27.89 -9.12
N MET A 507 -4.06 -27.31 -10.13
CA MET A 507 -5.47 -26.90 -10.14
C MET A 507 -6.12 -27.41 -11.43
N GLY A 508 -7.28 -28.05 -11.34
CA GLY A 508 -7.98 -28.55 -12.53
C GLY A 508 -7.16 -29.53 -13.37
N GLY A 509 -6.27 -30.32 -12.75
CA GLY A 509 -5.37 -31.25 -13.44
C GLY A 509 -4.13 -30.61 -14.07
N GLN A 510 -4.01 -29.28 -14.06
CA GLN A 510 -2.87 -28.55 -14.62
C GLN A 510 -1.95 -28.04 -13.51
N SER A 511 -0.65 -28.25 -13.68
CA SER A 511 0.38 -27.71 -12.79
C SER A 511 0.84 -26.31 -13.25
N PHE A 512 0.86 -25.37 -12.30
CA PHE A 512 1.26 -23.98 -12.45
C PHE A 512 2.40 -23.67 -11.48
N ALA A 513 3.60 -23.42 -12.02
CA ALA A 513 4.78 -23.08 -11.23
C ALA A 513 4.76 -21.58 -10.87
N ILE A 514 5.24 -21.27 -9.67
CA ILE A 514 5.51 -19.92 -9.20
C ILE A 514 6.96 -19.59 -9.56
N ASP A 515 7.18 -18.47 -10.24
CA ASP A 515 8.52 -17.94 -10.50
C ASP A 515 9.23 -17.70 -9.16
N PRO A 516 10.46 -18.19 -8.96
CA PRO A 516 11.16 -18.04 -7.68
C PRO A 516 11.28 -16.59 -7.21
N ARG A 517 11.29 -15.61 -8.14
CA ARG A 517 11.30 -14.18 -7.78
C ARG A 517 10.05 -13.76 -7.02
N ASP A 518 8.90 -14.38 -7.31
CA ASP A 518 7.62 -14.08 -6.67
C ASP A 518 7.51 -14.71 -5.27
N LEU A 519 8.37 -15.67 -4.91
CA LEU A 519 8.48 -16.18 -3.53
C LEU A 519 9.09 -15.16 -2.57
N LEU A 520 9.71 -14.09 -3.07
CA LEU A 520 10.40 -13.08 -2.29
C LEU A 520 9.53 -11.84 -2.11
N PHE A 521 9.13 -11.53 -0.88
CA PHE A 521 8.40 -10.29 -0.60
C PHE A 521 9.34 -9.08 -0.58
N VAL A 522 10.30 -9.08 0.37
CA VAL A 522 11.31 -8.01 0.55
C VAL A 522 12.56 -8.56 1.24
N PRO A 523 13.76 -7.99 1.03
CA PRO A 523 14.97 -8.40 1.75
C PRO A 523 14.90 -8.05 3.23
N VAL A 524 15.37 -8.95 4.11
CA VAL A 524 15.46 -8.69 5.57
C VAL A 524 16.45 -7.56 5.85
N ASN A 525 17.55 -7.51 5.09
CA ASN A 525 18.49 -6.39 5.09
C ASN A 525 18.53 -5.80 3.68
N GLN A 526 17.98 -4.60 3.52
CA GLN A 526 17.91 -3.88 2.23
C GLN A 526 19.29 -3.61 1.59
N ASN A 527 20.38 -3.64 2.37
CA ASN A 527 21.74 -3.47 1.85
C ASN A 527 22.41 -4.80 1.44
N ASN A 528 21.75 -5.94 1.66
CA ASN A 528 22.25 -7.26 1.28
C ASN A 528 21.17 -8.03 0.50
N LEU A 529 21.15 -7.81 -0.82
CA LEU A 529 20.17 -8.44 -1.72
C LEU A 529 20.41 -9.93 -1.92
N GLN A 530 21.56 -10.47 -1.52
CA GLN A 530 21.89 -11.90 -1.59
C GLN A 530 21.74 -12.61 -0.24
N GLY A 531 21.26 -11.89 0.80
CA GLY A 531 21.04 -12.45 2.13
C GLY A 531 19.73 -13.22 2.22
N ASP A 532 19.04 -13.05 3.34
CA ASP A 532 17.70 -13.64 3.56
C ASP A 532 16.61 -12.62 3.16
N CYS A 533 15.56 -13.14 2.55
CA CYS A 533 14.36 -12.42 2.14
C CYS A 533 13.16 -12.94 2.92
N VAL A 534 12.20 -12.06 3.20
CA VAL A 534 10.90 -12.45 3.74
C VAL A 534 10.14 -13.23 2.66
N SER A 535 9.62 -14.41 3.01
CA SER A 535 8.80 -15.23 2.12
C SER A 535 7.47 -14.54 1.79
N GLY A 536 7.06 -14.57 0.52
CA GLY A 536 5.73 -14.18 0.08
C GLY A 536 4.63 -15.16 0.53
N ILE A 537 5.02 -16.34 1.04
CA ILE A 537 4.13 -17.33 1.63
C ILE A 537 4.23 -17.23 3.15
N MET A 538 3.09 -17.07 3.82
CA MET A 538 3.06 -16.97 5.26
C MET A 538 2.01 -17.87 5.89
N SER A 539 2.18 -18.13 7.17
CA SER A 539 1.23 -18.86 7.99
C SER A 539 0.11 -17.93 8.47
N GLY A 540 -1.13 -18.37 8.29
CA GLY A 540 -2.31 -17.70 8.78
C GLY A 540 -3.54 -18.57 8.66
N GLN A 541 -4.45 -18.44 9.63
CA GLN A 541 -5.72 -19.13 9.58
C GLN A 541 -6.76 -18.16 9.02
N ILE A 542 -6.92 -18.24 7.72
CA ILE A 542 -7.83 -17.43 6.94
C ILE A 542 -9.22 -18.05 7.12
N GLY A 543 -9.41 -19.23 6.57
CA GLY A 543 -10.69 -19.90 6.52
C GLY A 543 -10.79 -21.06 7.50
N GLY A 544 -11.35 -22.17 7.05
CA GLY A 544 -11.19 -23.47 7.67
C GLY A 544 -9.74 -23.95 7.54
N PRO A 545 -9.36 -25.02 8.25
CA PRO A 545 -7.98 -25.55 8.23
C PRO A 545 -7.50 -26.06 6.85
N GLN A 546 -8.38 -26.01 5.85
CA GLN A 546 -8.16 -26.46 4.48
C GLN A 546 -8.16 -25.32 3.46
N GLU A 547 -8.51 -24.09 3.87
CA GLU A 547 -8.69 -22.95 2.97
C GLU A 547 -7.44 -22.05 2.99
N TRP A 548 -6.86 -21.83 1.81
CA TRP A 548 -5.75 -20.91 1.58
C TRP A 548 -6.26 -19.64 0.91
N LEU A 549 -5.65 -18.49 1.23
CA LEU A 549 -5.79 -17.27 0.43
C LEU A 549 -4.58 -17.16 -0.49
N VAL A 550 -4.83 -17.15 -1.79
CA VAL A 550 -3.80 -17.21 -2.83
C VAL A 550 -3.87 -15.94 -3.67
N GLY A 551 -2.93 -15.05 -3.41
CA GLY A 551 -2.81 -13.75 -4.06
C GLY A 551 -1.73 -13.67 -5.13
N ASP A 552 -1.17 -12.47 -5.30
CA ASP A 552 -0.32 -12.08 -6.42
C ASP A 552 1.01 -12.83 -6.52
N VAL A 553 1.53 -13.36 -5.40
CA VAL A 553 2.66 -14.32 -5.41
C VAL A 553 2.39 -15.48 -6.38
N PHE A 554 1.14 -15.94 -6.50
CA PHE A 554 0.74 -16.94 -7.49
C PHE A 554 0.14 -16.30 -8.74
N LEU A 555 -0.78 -15.34 -8.61
CA LEU A 555 -1.59 -14.84 -9.73
C LEU A 555 -0.78 -14.11 -10.82
N LYS A 556 0.41 -13.59 -10.51
CA LYS A 556 1.37 -13.09 -11.52
C LYS A 556 1.85 -14.15 -12.51
N ASN A 557 1.77 -15.43 -12.15
CA ASN A 557 2.35 -16.55 -12.90
C ASN A 557 1.36 -17.21 -13.87
N VAL A 558 0.09 -16.84 -13.80
CA VAL A 558 -0.99 -17.49 -14.55
C VAL A 558 -1.87 -16.44 -15.20
N TYR A 559 -2.53 -16.82 -16.29
CA TYR A 559 -3.70 -16.12 -16.75
C TYR A 559 -4.87 -16.54 -15.86
N PHE A 560 -5.50 -15.58 -15.19
CA PHE A 560 -6.61 -15.83 -14.27
C PHE A 560 -7.89 -15.28 -14.88
N SER A 561 -8.94 -16.08 -14.96
CA SER A 561 -10.26 -15.65 -15.43
C SER A 561 -11.36 -16.22 -14.54
N HIS A 562 -12.39 -15.44 -14.29
CA HIS A 562 -13.58 -15.88 -13.57
C HIS A 562 -14.86 -15.46 -14.30
N ASP A 563 -15.88 -16.32 -14.22
CA ASP A 563 -17.18 -16.17 -14.88
C ASP A 563 -18.29 -16.25 -13.84
N VAL A 564 -18.95 -15.12 -13.57
CA VAL A 564 -20.08 -15.04 -12.63
C VAL A 564 -21.28 -15.82 -13.16
N THR A 565 -21.54 -15.77 -14.46
CA THR A 565 -22.68 -16.43 -15.12
C THR A 565 -22.61 -17.94 -14.98
N LYS A 566 -21.41 -18.51 -15.16
CA LYS A 566 -21.18 -19.96 -15.07
C LYS A 566 -20.71 -20.43 -13.69
N ASN A 567 -20.44 -19.50 -12.77
CA ASN A 567 -19.80 -19.76 -11.48
C ASN A 567 -18.55 -20.64 -11.64
N ALA A 568 -17.62 -20.20 -12.49
CA ALA A 568 -16.45 -20.98 -12.89
C ALA A 568 -15.19 -20.11 -12.93
N ILE A 569 -14.05 -20.78 -12.76
CA ILE A 569 -12.71 -20.17 -12.78
C ILE A 569 -11.91 -20.87 -13.87
N THR A 570 -11.20 -20.10 -14.69
CA THR A 570 -10.29 -20.60 -15.73
C THR A 570 -8.88 -20.12 -15.46
N LEU A 571 -7.93 -21.05 -15.49
CA LEU A 571 -6.50 -20.77 -15.40
C LEU A 571 -5.77 -21.28 -16.64
N ALA A 572 -4.75 -20.56 -17.09
CA ALA A 572 -3.85 -21.00 -18.14
C ALA A 572 -2.43 -20.47 -17.88
N LYS A 573 -1.42 -21.10 -18.48
CA LYS A 573 -0.06 -20.55 -18.47
C LYS A 573 0.03 -19.36 -19.41
N LEU A 574 0.83 -18.37 -19.02
CA LEU A 574 1.14 -17.21 -19.85
C LEU A 574 2.12 -17.57 -20.98
N LYS A 575 1.97 -16.90 -22.12
CA LYS A 575 2.86 -17.01 -23.30
C LYS A 575 4.18 -16.26 -23.14
#